data_AF-A0A5C7MCS5-F1
#
_entry.id   AF-A0A5C7MCS5-F1
#
_cell.length_a   1.000
_cell.length_b   1.000
_cell.length_c   1.000
_cell.angle_alpha   90.00
_cell.angle_beta   90.00
_cell.angle_gamma   90.00
#
_symmetry.space_group_name_H-M   'P 1'
#
loop_
_entity.id
_entity.type
_entity.pdbx_description
1 polymer ?
#
loop_
_entity_poly.entity_id
_entity_poly.type
_entity_poly.pdbx_seq_one_letter_code
_entity_poly.pdbx_strand_id
1 'polypeptide(L)'
;MAERFAEQVIASWGDGTSDDDLVASIETLYRARLAFPPSWPEHRRHAFITCHADLAAAELGGLFDDLIDTVINDYGLRYGVMPHSEDAAQLVHAARRDALDDFLMRIDDLADEIAYAAAEDPGRGHGSMTACGPSQRPPTIIVTYHRRARHSSRP
;
A
#
# COMPACT_ATOMS: atom_id res chain seq x y z
N MET A 1 -21.21 4.20 -0.35
CA MET A 1 -19.97 3.93 -1.11
C MET A 1 -19.57 2.47 -0.97
N ALA A 2 -19.43 1.95 0.24
CA ALA A 2 -19.16 0.53 0.52
C ALA A 2 -20.18 -0.43 -0.12
N GLU A 3 -21.48 -0.17 0.04
CA GLU A 3 -22.54 -1.00 -0.56
C GLU A 3 -22.48 -1.03 -2.09
N ARG A 4 -22.23 0.13 -2.73
CA ARG A 4 -22.05 0.20 -4.19
C ARG A 4 -20.81 -0.53 -4.68
N PHE A 5 -19.73 -0.51 -3.90
CA PHE A 5 -18.52 -1.28 -4.19
C PHE A 5 -18.83 -2.78 -4.14
N ALA A 6 -19.49 -3.25 -3.07
CA ALA A 6 -19.85 -4.65 -2.91
C ALA A 6 -20.75 -5.16 -4.06
N GLU A 7 -21.79 -4.40 -4.39
CA GLU A 7 -22.68 -4.72 -5.52
C GLU A 7 -21.93 -4.77 -6.85
N GLN A 8 -21.04 -3.81 -7.10
CA GLN A 8 -20.26 -3.75 -8.34
C GLN A 8 -19.32 -4.95 -8.46
N VAL A 9 -18.57 -5.28 -7.39
CA VAL A 9 -17.62 -6.41 -7.38
C VAL A 9 -18.36 -7.73 -7.57
N ILE A 10 -19.48 -7.94 -6.87
CA ILE A 10 -20.27 -9.18 -7.03
C ILE A 10 -20.86 -9.28 -8.44
N ALA A 11 -21.37 -8.18 -8.99
CA ALA A 11 -22.02 -8.18 -10.31
C ALA A 11 -21.03 -8.40 -11.45
N SER A 12 -19.78 -7.93 -11.31
CA SER A 12 -18.75 -8.12 -12.33
C SER A 12 -18.03 -9.46 -12.19
N TRP A 13 -18.04 -10.08 -11.00
CA TRP A 13 -17.30 -11.32 -10.73
C TRP A 13 -17.72 -12.46 -11.65
N GLY A 14 -16.75 -13.07 -12.34
CA GLY A 14 -16.99 -14.15 -13.28
C GLY A 14 -17.43 -13.72 -14.69
N ASP A 15 -17.73 -12.44 -14.93
CA ASP A 15 -17.99 -11.87 -16.27
C ASP A 15 -16.69 -11.37 -16.95
N GLY A 16 -15.54 -11.89 -16.53
CA GLY A 16 -14.23 -11.44 -16.99
C GLY A 16 -13.67 -10.21 -16.28
N THR A 17 -14.13 -9.92 -15.05
CA THR A 17 -13.44 -8.95 -14.17
C THR A 17 -11.97 -9.31 -14.11
N SER A 18 -11.11 -8.38 -14.49
CA SER A 18 -9.67 -8.57 -14.35
C SER A 18 -9.27 -8.29 -12.90
N ASP A 19 -8.24 -8.97 -12.41
CA ASP A 19 -7.64 -8.66 -11.11
C ASP A 19 -7.30 -7.16 -11.02
N ASP A 20 -6.88 -6.55 -12.13
CA ASP A 20 -6.59 -5.12 -12.24
C ASP A 20 -7.81 -4.23 -11.94
N ASP A 21 -9.02 -4.63 -12.35
CA ASP A 21 -10.25 -3.88 -12.07
C ASP A 21 -10.62 -3.95 -10.59
N LEU A 22 -10.38 -5.11 -9.95
CA LEU A 22 -10.60 -5.29 -8.52
C LEU A 22 -9.61 -4.46 -7.72
N VAL A 23 -8.31 -4.50 -8.08
CA VAL A 23 -7.27 -3.66 -7.49
C VAL A 23 -7.65 -2.19 -7.59
N ALA A 24 -8.00 -1.70 -8.78
CA ALA A 24 -8.37 -0.30 -8.99
C ALA A 24 -9.60 0.13 -8.14
N SER A 25 -10.57 -0.78 -7.98
CA SER A 25 -11.75 -0.55 -7.16
C SER A 25 -11.40 -0.47 -5.67
N ILE A 26 -10.53 -1.35 -5.17
CA ILE A 26 -10.05 -1.34 -3.79
C ILE A 26 -9.18 -0.10 -3.52
N GLU A 27 -8.30 0.30 -4.44
CA GLU A 27 -7.53 1.54 -4.30
C GLU A 27 -8.44 2.77 -4.17
N THR A 28 -9.51 2.82 -4.98
CA THR A 28 -10.49 3.90 -4.93
C THR A 28 -11.22 3.92 -3.58
N LEU A 29 -11.58 2.74 -3.07
CA LEU A 29 -12.18 2.59 -1.74
C LEU A 29 -11.23 3.07 -0.63
N TYR A 30 -9.96 2.67 -0.67
CA TYR A 30 -8.95 3.09 0.31
C TYR A 30 -8.71 4.60 0.27
N ARG A 31 -8.59 5.21 -0.92
CA ARG A 31 -8.45 6.68 -1.05
C ARG A 31 -9.63 7.43 -0.43
N ALA A 32 -10.82 6.86 -0.49
CA ALA A 32 -12.03 7.49 0.04
C ALA A 32 -12.23 7.28 1.55
N ARG A 33 -11.73 6.16 2.11
CA ARG A 33 -12.03 5.74 3.48
C ARG A 33 -10.87 5.91 4.46
N LEU A 34 -9.62 5.76 4.01
CA LEU A 34 -8.45 5.86 4.87
C LEU A 34 -8.03 7.31 5.09
N ALA A 35 -7.84 7.69 6.36
CA ALA A 35 -7.27 8.96 6.74
C ALA A 35 -5.77 8.80 6.96
N PHE A 36 -4.95 9.48 6.15
CA PHE A 36 -3.51 9.43 6.29
C PHE A 36 -2.97 10.59 7.14
N PRO A 37 -1.91 10.35 7.94
CA PRO A 37 -1.23 11.40 8.68
C PRO A 37 -0.72 12.51 7.76
N PRO A 38 -0.80 13.78 8.19
CA PRO A 38 -0.31 14.91 7.40
C PRO A 38 1.21 14.83 7.17
N SER A 39 1.94 14.15 8.05
CA SER A 39 3.39 13.99 7.96
C SER A 39 3.84 13.00 6.88
N TRP A 40 2.93 12.13 6.40
CA TRP A 40 3.24 11.21 5.31
C TRP A 40 3.22 11.93 3.96
N PRO A 41 4.31 11.88 3.18
CA PRO A 41 4.32 12.45 1.84
C PRO A 41 3.43 11.65 0.88
N GLU A 42 2.96 12.31 -0.19
CA GLU A 42 2.00 11.73 -1.15
C GLU A 42 2.46 10.39 -1.74
N HIS A 43 3.72 10.29 -2.16
CA HIS A 43 4.27 9.04 -2.72
C HIS A 43 4.22 7.87 -1.72
N ARG A 44 4.37 8.13 -0.42
CA ARG A 44 4.27 7.10 0.63
C ARG A 44 2.82 6.63 0.79
N ARG A 45 1.86 7.57 0.80
CA ARG A 45 0.42 7.24 0.86
C ARG A 45 0.01 6.43 -0.37
N HIS A 46 0.48 6.83 -1.55
CA HIS A 46 0.21 6.11 -2.79
C HIS A 46 0.79 4.69 -2.76
N ALA A 47 2.06 4.53 -2.38
CA ALA A 47 2.69 3.22 -2.24
C ALA A 47 1.95 2.32 -1.24
N PHE A 48 1.53 2.86 -0.09
CA PHE A 48 0.73 2.13 0.89
C PHE A 48 -0.59 1.64 0.27
N ILE A 49 -1.35 2.53 -0.37
CA ILE A 49 -2.63 2.19 -1.00
C ILE A 49 -2.44 1.10 -2.05
N THR A 50 -1.49 1.27 -2.97
CA THR A 50 -1.29 0.32 -4.07
C THR A 50 -0.83 -1.06 -3.57
N CYS A 51 0.12 -1.12 -2.64
CA CYS A 51 0.58 -2.39 -2.08
C CYS A 51 -0.54 -3.13 -1.31
N HIS A 52 -1.30 -2.42 -0.47
CA HIS A 52 -2.39 -3.05 0.27
C HIS A 52 -3.58 -3.40 -0.62
N ALA A 53 -3.85 -2.64 -1.69
CA ALA A 53 -4.92 -2.95 -2.61
C ALA A 53 -4.61 -4.20 -3.45
N ASP A 54 -3.37 -4.37 -3.89
CA ASP A 54 -2.90 -5.56 -4.61
C ASP A 54 -3.05 -6.83 -3.75
N LEU A 55 -2.56 -6.79 -2.51
CA LEU A 55 -2.71 -7.90 -1.56
C LEU A 55 -4.17 -8.22 -1.27
N ALA A 56 -4.97 -7.19 -1.00
CA ALA A 56 -6.40 -7.37 -0.71
C ALA A 56 -7.17 -7.93 -1.92
N ALA A 57 -6.83 -7.51 -3.15
CA ALA A 57 -7.45 -8.04 -4.35
C ALA A 57 -7.11 -9.52 -4.55
N ALA A 58 -5.85 -9.90 -4.37
CA ALA A 58 -5.42 -11.28 -4.47
C ALA A 58 -6.12 -12.18 -3.42
N GLU A 59 -6.20 -11.72 -2.17
CA GLU A 59 -6.89 -12.44 -1.09
C GLU A 59 -8.38 -12.58 -1.37
N LEU A 60 -9.05 -11.48 -1.74
CA LEU A 60 -10.49 -11.48 -1.99
C LEU A 60 -10.84 -12.31 -3.21
N GLY A 61 -10.01 -12.26 -4.26
CA GLY A 61 -10.22 -13.06 -5.47
C GLY A 61 -10.07 -14.54 -5.21
N GLY A 62 -9.01 -14.95 -4.52
CA GLY A 62 -8.84 -16.35 -4.09
C GLY A 62 -10.02 -16.84 -3.23
N LEU A 63 -10.44 -16.02 -2.26
CA LEU A 63 -11.61 -16.34 -1.44
C LEU A 63 -12.89 -16.50 -2.28
N PHE A 64 -13.11 -15.63 -3.27
CA PHE A 64 -14.30 -15.66 -4.10
C PHE A 64 -14.39 -16.89 -5.00
N ASP A 65 -13.24 -17.41 -5.44
CA ASP A 65 -13.14 -18.65 -6.18
C ASP A 65 -13.38 -19.85 -5.25
N ASP A 66 -12.73 -19.87 -4.07
CA ASP A 66 -12.87 -20.93 -3.06
C ASP A 66 -14.31 -21.03 -2.51
N LEU A 67 -15.03 -19.91 -2.44
CA LEU A 67 -16.41 -19.86 -1.95
C LEU A 67 -17.38 -20.66 -2.81
N ILE A 68 -17.13 -20.79 -4.12
CA ILE A 68 -17.99 -21.60 -4.99
C ILE A 68 -17.98 -23.05 -4.52
N ASP A 69 -16.79 -23.63 -4.38
CA ASP A 69 -16.61 -25.03 -4.00
C ASP A 69 -17.00 -25.26 -2.53
N THR A 70 -16.60 -24.34 -1.64
CA THR A 70 -16.86 -24.45 -0.20
C THR A 70 -18.35 -24.46 0.09
N VAL A 71 -19.10 -23.51 -0.46
CA VAL A 71 -20.54 -23.37 -0.19
C VAL A 71 -21.33 -24.56 -0.73
N ILE A 72 -21.00 -25.03 -1.94
CA ILE A 72 -21.69 -26.18 -2.54
C ILE A 72 -21.37 -27.46 -1.77
N ASN A 73 -20.10 -27.67 -1.41
CA ASN A 73 -19.67 -28.84 -0.65
C ASN A 73 -20.30 -28.87 0.75
N ASP A 74 -20.29 -27.74 1.47
CA ASP A 74 -20.89 -27.63 2.81
C ASP A 74 -22.40 -27.91 2.78
N TYR A 75 -23.09 -27.44 1.74
CA TYR A 75 -24.50 -27.78 1.53
C TYR A 75 -24.69 -29.29 1.35
N GLY A 76 -23.89 -29.90 0.47
CA GLY A 76 -23.91 -31.35 0.23
C GLY A 76 -23.65 -32.18 1.48
N LEU A 77 -22.65 -31.79 2.28
CA LEU A 77 -22.33 -32.44 3.55
C LEU A 77 -23.46 -32.30 4.57
N ARG A 78 -24.12 -31.14 4.61
CA ARG A 78 -25.19 -30.86 5.59
C ARG A 78 -26.50 -31.56 5.25
N TYR A 79 -26.88 -31.62 3.98
CA TYR A 79 -28.20 -32.09 3.55
C TYR A 79 -28.17 -33.43 2.80
N GLY A 80 -26.98 -33.97 2.49
CA GLY A 80 -26.82 -35.24 1.77
C GLY A 80 -27.22 -35.16 0.29
N VAL A 81 -27.46 -33.96 -0.23
CA VAL A 81 -27.87 -33.69 -1.62
C VAL A 81 -27.25 -32.38 -2.10
N MET A 82 -26.96 -32.30 -3.40
CA MET A 82 -26.50 -31.06 -4.01
C MET A 82 -27.64 -30.04 -4.12
N PRO A 83 -27.35 -28.73 -3.96
CA PRO A 83 -28.36 -27.70 -4.16
C PRO A 83 -28.80 -27.66 -5.63
N HIS A 84 -30.04 -27.24 -5.88
CA HIS A 84 -30.46 -26.88 -7.24
C HIS A 84 -29.63 -25.69 -7.73
N SER A 85 -29.46 -25.55 -9.05
CA SER A 85 -28.55 -24.54 -9.62
C SER A 85 -28.91 -23.10 -9.24
N GLU A 86 -30.20 -22.79 -9.13
CA GLU A 86 -30.68 -21.47 -8.70
C GLU A 86 -30.36 -21.21 -7.22
N ASP A 87 -30.61 -22.20 -6.36
CA ASP A 87 -30.26 -22.12 -4.93
C ASP A 87 -28.74 -22.02 -4.74
N ALA A 88 -27.95 -22.76 -5.52
CA ALA A 88 -26.50 -22.70 -5.50
C ALA A 88 -25.99 -21.29 -5.84
N ALA A 89 -26.55 -20.65 -6.86
CA ALA A 89 -26.20 -19.28 -7.23
C ALA A 89 -26.53 -18.28 -6.11
N GLN A 90 -27.69 -18.43 -5.46
CA GLN A 90 -28.07 -17.58 -4.32
C GLN A 90 -27.15 -17.78 -3.12
N LEU A 91 -26.77 -19.03 -2.81
CA LEU A 91 -25.87 -19.35 -1.71
C LEU A 91 -24.47 -18.75 -1.95
N VAL A 92 -23.92 -18.90 -3.16
CA VAL A 92 -22.62 -18.32 -3.52
C VAL A 92 -22.68 -16.78 -3.48
N HIS A 93 -23.75 -16.18 -3.98
CA HIS A 93 -23.95 -14.74 -3.92
C HIS A 93 -24.00 -14.23 -2.47
N ALA A 94 -24.74 -14.90 -1.60
CA ALA A 94 -24.80 -14.54 -0.17
C ALA A 94 -23.42 -14.65 0.49
N ALA A 95 -22.70 -15.74 0.27
CA ALA A 95 -21.38 -15.95 0.85
C ALA A 95 -20.35 -14.91 0.38
N ARG A 96 -20.38 -14.51 -0.90
CA ARG A 96 -19.53 -13.43 -1.42
C ARG A 96 -19.85 -12.09 -0.78
N ARG A 97 -21.13 -11.83 -0.52
CA ARG A 97 -21.56 -10.61 0.18
C ARG A 97 -21.06 -10.59 1.63
N ASP A 98 -21.20 -11.69 2.35
CA ASP A 98 -20.69 -11.82 3.71
C ASP A 98 -19.16 -11.61 3.75
N ALA A 99 -18.42 -12.22 2.82
CA ALA A 99 -16.97 -12.03 2.70
C ALA A 99 -16.56 -10.57 2.40
N LEU A 100 -17.34 -9.86 1.59
CA LEU A 100 -17.13 -8.43 1.33
C LEU A 100 -17.44 -7.57 2.55
N ASP A 101 -18.50 -7.87 3.28
CA ASP A 101 -18.82 -7.16 4.52
C ASP A 101 -17.70 -7.35 5.56
N ASP A 102 -17.17 -8.57 5.69
CA ASP A 102 -16.00 -8.85 6.53
C ASP A 102 -14.74 -8.12 6.07
N PHE A 103 -14.51 -8.05 4.75
CA PHE A 103 -13.42 -7.23 4.20
C PHE A 103 -13.58 -5.75 4.54
N LEU A 104 -14.78 -5.20 4.38
CA LEU A 104 -15.07 -3.80 4.64
C LEU A 104 -14.90 -3.44 6.13
N MET A 105 -15.20 -4.36 7.04
CA MET A 105 -14.94 -4.18 8.47
C MET A 105 -13.44 -4.12 8.77
N ARG A 106 -12.63 -4.95 8.11
CA ARG A 106 -11.15 -4.97 8.28
C ARG A 106 -10.45 -3.71 7.76
N ILE A 107 -11.10 -2.90 6.92
CA ILE A 107 -10.54 -1.61 6.50
C ILE A 107 -10.31 -0.66 7.68
N ASP A 108 -11.14 -0.76 8.72
CA ASP A 108 -10.97 0.08 9.89
C ASP A 108 -9.69 -0.34 10.68
N ASP A 109 -9.26 -1.61 10.60
CA ASP A 109 -8.00 -2.09 11.17
C ASP A 109 -6.77 -1.51 10.43
N LEU A 110 -6.89 -1.22 9.13
CA LEU A 110 -5.82 -0.53 8.38
C LEU A 110 -5.57 0.89 8.93
N ALA A 111 -6.56 1.54 9.53
CA ALA A 111 -6.36 2.85 10.15
C ALA A 111 -5.41 2.77 11.35
N ASP A 112 -5.52 1.71 12.15
CA ASP A 112 -4.62 1.44 13.27
C ASP A 112 -3.20 1.12 12.78
N GLU A 113 -3.07 0.36 11.68
CA GLU A 113 -1.78 0.10 11.04
C GLU A 113 -1.11 1.40 10.54
N ILE A 114 -1.89 2.28 9.90
CA ILE A 114 -1.40 3.59 9.46
C ILE A 114 -0.94 4.42 10.66
N ALA A 115 -1.71 4.44 11.75
CA ALA A 115 -1.36 5.18 12.97
C ALA A 115 -0.07 4.65 13.60
N TYR A 116 0.08 3.31 13.66
CA TYR A 116 1.27 2.64 14.15
C TYR A 116 2.50 2.97 13.28
N ALA A 117 2.39 2.80 11.96
CA ALA A 117 3.47 3.08 11.02
C ALA A 117 3.88 4.56 11.02
N ALA A 118 2.95 5.47 11.33
CA ALA A 118 3.24 6.89 11.50
C ALA A 118 3.97 7.20 12.81
N ALA A 119 3.75 6.43 13.88
CA ALA A 119 4.48 6.56 15.13
C ALA A 119 5.93 6.06 15.01
N GLU A 120 6.16 4.97 14.27
CA GLU A 120 7.50 4.40 14.07
C GLU A 120 8.35 5.21 13.09
N ASP A 121 7.76 5.66 11.98
CA ASP A 121 8.41 6.53 11.03
C ASP A 121 7.45 7.66 10.62
N PRO A 122 7.48 8.80 11.34
CA PRO A 122 6.60 9.93 11.07
C PRO A 122 6.92 10.65 9.75
N GLY A 123 7.87 10.17 8.94
CA GLY A 123 8.27 10.81 7.70
C GLY A 123 9.55 11.64 7.87
N ARG A 124 10.53 11.10 8.61
CA ARG A 124 11.87 11.68 8.60
C ARG A 124 12.45 11.40 7.22
N GLY A 125 12.25 12.34 6.30
CA GLY A 125 12.77 12.24 4.94
C GLY A 125 14.25 11.84 4.97
N HIS A 126 14.71 11.16 3.93
CA HIS A 126 16.13 10.95 3.63
C HIS A 126 16.92 12.27 3.42
N GLY A 127 16.43 13.40 3.95
CA GLY A 127 17.15 14.65 4.09
C GLY A 127 18.20 14.55 5.18
N SER A 128 19.37 14.06 4.80
CA SER A 128 20.69 14.53 5.23
C SER A 128 20.77 15.08 6.66
N MET A 129 21.03 14.21 7.62
CA MET A 129 21.54 14.60 8.95
C MET A 129 23.06 14.81 8.90
N THR A 130 23.50 15.88 8.22
CA THR A 130 24.82 16.49 8.49
C THR A 130 24.69 18.01 8.54
N ALA A 131 24.04 18.51 9.57
CA ALA A 131 24.40 19.78 10.20
C ALA A 131 24.75 19.38 11.65
N CYS A 132 25.96 19.58 12.15
CA CYS A 132 26.49 20.90 12.50
C CYS A 132 28.02 20.93 12.60
N GLY A 133 28.60 22.09 12.26
CA GLY A 133 29.92 22.54 12.71
C GLY A 133 30.55 23.57 11.76
N PRO A 134 30.69 24.85 12.13
CA PRO A 134 31.47 25.80 11.33
C PRO A 134 32.95 25.46 11.50
N SER A 135 33.50 24.66 10.60
CA SER A 135 34.95 24.48 10.51
C SER A 135 35.56 25.80 10.03
N GLN A 136 36.26 26.45 10.96
CA GLN A 136 37.02 27.67 10.74
C GLN A 136 37.89 27.57 9.49
N ARG A 137 37.84 28.60 8.64
CA ARG A 137 38.85 28.81 7.59
C ARG A 137 40.22 28.91 8.26
N PRO A 138 41.21 28.08 7.89
CA PRO A 138 42.60 28.40 8.18
C PRO A 138 42.97 29.69 7.41
N PRO A 139 43.67 30.65 8.02
CA PRO A 139 44.21 31.77 7.28
C PRO A 139 45.21 31.23 6.24
N THR A 140 45.00 31.58 4.98
CA THR A 140 45.99 31.43 3.92
C THR A 140 47.20 32.27 4.28
N ILE A 141 48.23 31.65 4.87
CA ILE A 141 49.55 32.27 4.96
C ILE A 141 50.13 32.25 3.55
N ILE A 142 49.92 33.34 2.81
CA ILE A 142 50.70 33.64 1.61
C ILE A 142 52.11 33.97 2.09
N VAL A 143 53.01 32.99 2.03
CA VAL A 143 54.44 33.25 2.25
C VAL A 143 55.03 33.77 0.95
N THR A 144 55.02 35.09 0.79
CA THR A 144 55.83 35.80 -0.20
C THR A 144 57.29 35.76 0.22
N TYR A 145 58.06 34.79 -0.29
CA TYR A 145 59.52 34.89 -0.24
C TYR A 145 60.01 35.81 -1.36
N HIS A 146 60.46 36.99 -0.92
CA HIS A 146 61.13 38.00 -1.72
C HIS A 146 62.38 37.44 -2.41
N ARG A 147 62.50 37.76 -3.71
CA ARG A 147 63.75 37.68 -4.48
C ARG A 147 64.88 38.40 -3.73
N ARG A 148 66.02 37.73 -3.56
CA ARG A 148 67.33 38.39 -3.45
C ARG A 148 68.18 37.97 -4.63
N ALA A 149 68.43 38.92 -5.52
CA ALA A 149 69.50 38.86 -6.49
C ALA A 149 70.81 39.33 -5.81
N ARG A 150 71.94 38.68 -6.12
CA ARG A 150 73.14 39.34 -6.66
C ARG A 150 74.23 38.34 -7.08
N HIS A 151 74.92 38.80 -8.11
CA HIS A 151 75.94 38.26 -9.01
C HIS A 151 77.24 37.68 -8.42
N SER A 152 77.96 37.02 -9.35
CA SER A 152 79.42 36.93 -9.56
C SER A 152 80.05 35.59 -9.14
N SER A 153 81.04 34.98 -9.80
CA SER A 153 81.67 35.06 -11.13
C SER A 153 82.49 33.77 -11.29
N ARG A 154 82.79 33.40 -12.55
CA ARG A 154 83.63 32.28 -13.01
C ARG A 154 85.00 32.14 -12.33
N PRO A 155 85.61 30.95 -12.43
CA PRO A 155 86.77 30.78 -13.32
C PRO A 155 86.43 29.99 -14.60
#